data_AF-A0A4S0ID69-F1
#
_entry.id   AF-A0A4S0ID69-F1
#
_cell.length_a   1.000
_cell.length_b   1.000
_cell.length_c   1.000
_cell.angle_alpha   90.00
_cell.angle_beta   90.00
_cell.angle_gamma   90.00
#
_symmetry.space_group_name_H-M   'P 1'
#
loop_
_entity.id
_entity.type
_entity.pdbx_description
1 polymer ?
#
loop_
_entity_poly.entity_id
_entity_poly.type
_entity_poly.pdbx_seq_one_letter_code
_entity_poly.pdbx_strand_id
1 'polypeptide(L)'
;SLLASGAPIAAMNTIRKHVSTIKGGRLAAAAHPARVVSLVVSDIPGDNPALVASGPTVPDTGSREDALASIAAYGMKLPASVMAHINSPAADAPRPNDLRF
;
A
#
# COMPACT_ATOMS: atom_id res chain seq x y z
N SER A 1 9.89 14.66 4.74
CA SER A 1 8.92 14.09 3.76
C SER A 1 9.48 12.75 3.27
N LEU A 2 8.65 11.84 2.75
CA LEU A 2 9.15 10.58 2.14
C LEU A 2 10.10 10.86 0.96
N LEU A 3 9.90 11.97 0.24
CA LEU A 3 10.77 12.37 -0.88
C LEU A 3 12.17 12.80 -0.43
N ALA A 4 12.31 13.31 0.80
CA ALA A 4 13.59 13.77 1.33
C ALA A 4 14.44 12.63 1.92
N SER A 5 13.95 11.38 1.95
CA SER A 5 14.67 10.26 2.58
C SER A 5 15.63 9.52 1.64
N GLY A 6 15.64 9.85 0.33
CA GLY A 6 16.44 9.12 -0.66
C GLY A 6 15.98 7.67 -0.91
N ALA A 7 14.78 7.31 -0.44
CA ALA A 7 14.27 5.96 -0.62
C ALA A 7 13.72 5.74 -2.04
N PRO A 8 13.87 4.53 -2.61
CA PRO A 8 13.26 4.17 -3.88
C PRO A 8 11.75 4.35 -3.85
N ILE A 9 11.16 4.69 -5.00
CA ILE A 9 9.71 4.87 -5.15
C ILE A 9 8.91 3.63 -4.70
N ALA A 10 9.47 2.43 -4.87
CA ALA A 10 8.89 1.18 -4.40
C ALA A 10 8.72 1.16 -2.87
N ALA A 11 9.76 1.49 -2.11
CA ALA A 11 9.70 1.58 -0.65
C ALA A 11 8.67 2.62 -0.18
N MET A 12 8.63 3.78 -0.86
CA MET A 12 7.63 4.81 -0.59
C MET A 12 6.20 4.33 -0.88
N ASN A 13 5.99 3.56 -1.95
CA ASN A 13 4.69 2.98 -2.29
C ASN A 13 4.24 1.97 -1.23
N THR A 14 5.13 1.08 -0.80
CA THR A 14 4.84 0.11 0.26
C THR A 14 4.39 0.83 1.53
N ILE A 15 5.17 1.80 2.02
CA ILE A 15 4.80 2.59 3.21
C ILE A 15 3.44 3.28 3.02
N ARG A 16 3.21 3.94 1.87
CA ARG A 16 1.95 4.65 1.58
C ARG A 16 0.73 3.73 1.55
N LYS A 17 0.88 2.47 1.14
CA LYS A 17 -0.22 1.48 1.15
C LYS A 17 -0.62 1.11 2.58
N HIS A 18 0.36 0.83 3.45
CA HIS A 18 0.11 0.39 4.83
C HIS A 18 -0.42 1.50 5.77
N VAL A 19 -0.35 2.77 5.36
CA VAL A 19 -0.87 3.91 6.15
C VAL A 19 -2.12 4.54 5.52
N SER A 20 -2.64 3.97 4.44
CA SER A 20 -3.81 4.49 3.73
C SER A 20 -5.03 3.62 3.96
N THR A 21 -6.19 4.24 4.16
CA THR A 21 -7.48 3.53 4.28
C THR A 21 -8.02 2.96 2.98
N ILE A 22 -7.52 3.40 1.81
CA ILE A 22 -8.09 3.05 0.49
C ILE A 22 -7.11 2.38 -0.48
N LYS A 23 -5.79 2.47 -0.26
CA LYS A 23 -4.78 1.89 -1.17
C LYS A 23 -4.57 0.38 -0.92
N GLY A 24 -3.91 -0.30 -1.85
CA GLY A 24 -3.53 -1.71 -1.71
C GLY A 24 -4.73 -2.66 -1.56
N GLY A 25 -5.76 -2.49 -2.39
CA GLY A 25 -6.98 -3.29 -2.37
C GLY A 25 -8.02 -2.87 -1.33
N ARG A 26 -7.70 -1.96 -0.41
CA ARG A 26 -8.61 -1.60 0.70
C ARG A 26 -9.94 -1.00 0.24
N LEU A 27 -9.99 -0.30 -0.90
CA LEU A 27 -11.25 0.20 -1.44
C LEU A 27 -12.17 -0.94 -1.89
N ALA A 28 -11.63 -1.97 -2.56
CA ALA A 28 -12.42 -3.11 -2.98
C ALA A 28 -12.84 -3.98 -1.78
N ALA A 29 -11.95 -4.18 -0.81
CA ALA A 29 -12.29 -4.84 0.46
C ALA A 29 -13.43 -4.13 1.22
N ALA A 30 -13.48 -2.81 1.18
CA ALA A 30 -14.54 -2.03 1.82
C ALA A 30 -15.88 -2.08 1.05
N ALA A 31 -15.84 -2.34 -0.26
CA ALA A 31 -17.03 -2.49 -1.09
C ALA A 31 -17.67 -3.87 -0.99
N HIS A 32 -16.94 -4.90 -0.51
CA HIS A 32 -17.46 -6.25 -0.34
C HIS A 32 -18.77 -6.25 0.48
N PRO A 33 -19.83 -6.95 0.02
CA PRO A 33 -19.86 -7.94 -1.06
C PRO A 33 -20.22 -7.39 -2.45
N ALA A 34 -20.30 -6.06 -2.64
CA ALA A 34 -20.64 -5.48 -3.93
C ALA A 34 -19.55 -5.77 -4.98
N ARG A 35 -19.96 -5.97 -6.24
CA ARG A 35 -19.06 -6.18 -7.36
C ARG A 35 -18.29 -4.89 -7.68
N VAL A 36 -16.97 -4.96 -7.71
CA VAL A 36 -16.08 -3.87 -8.13
C VAL A 36 -15.51 -4.18 -9.50
N VAL A 37 -15.64 -3.24 -10.45
CA VAL A 37 -15.02 -3.31 -11.77
C VAL A 37 -14.04 -2.13 -11.90
N SER A 38 -12.77 -2.42 -12.16
CA SER A 38 -11.72 -1.40 -12.32
C SER A 38 -11.31 -1.30 -13.79
N LEU A 39 -11.45 -0.11 -14.37
CA LEU A 39 -10.89 0.22 -15.67
C LEU A 39 -9.63 1.05 -15.43
N VAL A 40 -8.47 0.49 -15.80
CA VAL A 40 -7.16 1.09 -15.51
C VAL A 40 -6.53 1.56 -16.82
N VAL A 41 -6.07 2.82 -16.84
CA VAL A 41 -5.23 3.36 -17.90
C VAL A 41 -3.82 3.51 -17.32
N SER A 42 -2.86 2.75 -17.84
CA SER A 42 -1.47 2.74 -17.34
C SER A 42 -0.60 3.69 -18.16
N ASP A 43 0.12 4.57 -17.47
CA ASP A 43 1.23 5.37 -18.01
C ASP A 43 2.60 4.82 -17.55
N ILE A 44 2.61 3.69 -16.84
CA ILE A 44 3.82 3.07 -16.29
C ILE A 44 4.25 1.88 -17.17
N PRO A 45 5.53 1.80 -17.56
CA PRO A 45 6.06 0.63 -18.26
C PRO A 45 5.95 -0.65 -17.42
N GLY A 46 5.44 -1.74 -18.01
CA GLY A 46 5.39 -3.06 -17.36
C GLY A 46 4.02 -3.50 -16.82
N ASP A 47 2.94 -2.79 -17.15
CA ASP A 47 1.53 -3.22 -17.03
C ASP A 47 1.11 -3.87 -15.70
N ASN A 48 1.71 -3.49 -14.58
CA ASN A 48 1.25 -3.93 -13.25
C ASN A 48 0.16 -2.97 -12.72
N PRO A 49 -1.13 -3.35 -12.73
CA PRO A 49 -2.22 -2.48 -12.31
C PRO A 49 -2.18 -2.13 -10.81
N ALA A 50 -1.48 -2.91 -9.97
CA ALA A 50 -1.33 -2.63 -8.54
C ALA A 50 -0.41 -1.43 -8.25
N LEU A 51 0.34 -0.97 -9.26
CA LEU A 51 1.19 0.22 -9.18
C LEU A 51 0.43 1.49 -9.57
N VAL A 52 -0.53 1.39 -10.50
CA VAL A 52 -1.35 2.54 -10.94
C VAL A 52 -2.20 3.03 -9.78
N ALA A 53 -2.10 4.33 -9.48
CA ALA A 53 -2.76 4.96 -8.32
C ALA A 53 -2.49 4.26 -6.96
N SER A 54 -1.42 3.47 -6.84
CA SER A 54 -1.15 2.57 -5.70
C SER A 54 -2.20 1.48 -5.45
N GLY A 55 -2.92 1.05 -6.51
CA GLY A 55 -3.80 -0.10 -6.51
C GLY A 55 -4.90 -0.06 -5.46
N PRO A 56 -5.84 0.93 -5.46
CA PRO A 56 -6.87 1.01 -4.44
C PRO A 56 -7.81 -0.20 -4.42
N THR A 57 -8.02 -0.82 -5.58
CA THR A 57 -8.89 -2.00 -5.77
C THR A 57 -8.11 -3.29 -6.04
N VAL A 58 -6.78 -3.23 -6.10
CA VAL A 58 -5.91 -4.37 -6.41
C VAL A 58 -4.97 -4.59 -5.21
N PRO A 59 -5.03 -5.76 -4.54
CA PRO A 59 -4.10 -6.09 -3.47
C PRO A 59 -2.65 -6.15 -3.98
N ASP A 60 -1.71 -5.92 -3.07
CA ASP A 60 -0.27 -5.97 -3.35
C ASP A 60 0.39 -7.05 -2.48
N THR A 61 1.58 -7.51 -2.87
CA THR A 61 2.34 -8.52 -2.12
C THR A 61 3.18 -7.92 -0.99
N GLY A 62 3.40 -6.60 -0.99
CA GLY A 62 4.14 -5.91 0.07
C GLY A 62 3.45 -6.05 1.43
N SER A 63 4.21 -6.45 2.44
CA SER A 63 3.75 -6.63 3.82
C SER A 63 4.01 -5.40 4.70
N ARG A 64 3.32 -5.36 5.85
CA ARG A 64 3.54 -4.34 6.87
C ARG A 64 4.98 -4.39 7.39
N GLU A 65 5.54 -5.59 7.48
CA GLU A 65 6.93 -5.85 7.83
C GLU A 65 7.90 -5.27 6.80
N ASP A 66 7.62 -5.38 5.50
CA ASP A 66 8.44 -4.75 4.44
C ASP A 66 8.41 -3.22 4.55
N ALA A 67 7.27 -2.64 4.93
CA ALA A 67 7.15 -1.21 5.17
C ALA A 67 7.98 -0.76 6.38
N LEU A 68 7.92 -1.50 7.50
CA LEU A 68 8.72 -1.26 8.69
C LEU A 68 10.22 -1.39 8.42
N ALA A 69 10.62 -2.44 7.68
CA ALA A 69 12.00 -2.65 7.26
C ALA A 69 12.51 -1.49 6.39
N SER A 70 11.68 -0.99 5.48
CA SER A 70 12.00 0.18 4.65
C SER A 70 12.18 1.45 5.48
N ILE A 71 11.29 1.71 6.44
CA ILE A 71 11.38 2.86 7.35
C ILE A 71 12.72 2.84 8.10
N ALA A 72 13.09 1.67 8.63
CA ALA A 72 14.35 1.48 9.35
C ALA A 72 15.57 1.64 8.44
N ALA A 73 15.59 0.97 7.28
CA ALA A 73 16.71 0.98 6.35
C ALA A 73 17.07 2.39 5.84
N TYR A 74 16.06 3.26 5.66
CA TYR A 74 16.24 4.63 5.21
C TYR A 74 16.23 5.67 6.35
N GLY A 75 16.24 5.23 7.61
CA GLY A 75 16.26 6.12 8.77
C GLY A 75 15.11 7.14 8.77
N MET A 76 13.93 6.75 8.27
CA MET A 76 12.83 7.68 8.06
C MET A 76 12.22 8.12 9.38
N LYS A 77 12.18 9.44 9.59
CA LYS A 77 11.47 10.05 10.71
C LYS A 77 10.02 10.32 10.31
N LEU A 78 9.13 9.39 10.64
CA LEU A 78 7.68 9.54 10.42
C LEU A 78 6.99 10.07 11.69
N PRO A 79 5.83 10.76 11.56
CA PRO A 79 5.04 11.18 12.72
C PRO A 79 4.68 10.01 13.64
N ALA A 80 4.58 10.28 14.94
CA ALA A 80 4.28 9.25 15.95
C ALA A 80 2.96 8.51 15.69
N SER A 81 1.92 9.21 15.20
CA SER A 81 0.64 8.60 14.82
C SER A 81 0.78 7.58 13.68
N VAL A 82 1.63 7.87 12.69
CA VAL A 82 1.93 6.96 11.58
C VAL A 82 2.69 5.75 12.08
N MET A 83 3.69 5.96 12.93
CA MET A 83 4.45 4.86 13.55
C MET A 83 3.56 3.99 14.44
N ALA A 84 2.64 4.58 15.21
CA ALA A 84 1.69 3.82 16.02
C ALA A 84 0.77 2.96 15.14
N HIS A 85 0.23 3.53 14.06
CA HIS A 85 -0.62 2.78 13.13
C HIS A 85 0.13 1.63 12.45
N ILE A 86 1.32 1.89 11.89
CA ILE A 86 2.07 0.89 11.12
C ILE A 86 2.68 -0.23 12.00
N ASN A 87 2.79 -0.01 13.30
CA ASN A 87 3.14 -1.07 14.27
C ASN A 87 1.91 -1.88 14.74
N SER A 88 0.70 -1.54 14.30
CA SER A 88 -0.52 -2.25 14.67
C SER A 88 -1.01 -3.18 13.55
N PRO A 89 -1.76 -4.25 13.87
CA PRO A 89 -2.40 -5.11 12.87
C PRO A 89 -3.36 -4.36 11.92
N ALA A 90 -3.85 -3.18 12.31
CA ALA A 90 -4.71 -2.36 11.46
C ALA A 90 -4.01 -1.85 10.19
N ALA A 91 -2.67 -1.90 10.14
CA ALA A 91 -1.90 -1.58 8.95
C ALA A 91 -1.70 -2.78 8.00
N ASP A 92 -2.17 -3.99 8.34
CA ASP A 92 -2.12 -5.12 7.42
C ASP A 92 -2.98 -4.83 6.17
N ALA A 93 -2.39 -5.03 5.00
CA ALA A 93 -3.08 -4.84 3.72
C ALA A 93 -3.71 -6.17 3.26
N PRO A 94 -4.84 -6.13 2.52
CA PRO A 94 -5.37 -7.29 1.84
C PRO A 94 -4.30 -7.98 0.99
N ARG A 95 -4.24 -9.31 1.07
CA ARG A 95 -3.34 -10.13 0.26
C ARG A 95 -4.02 -10.50 -1.06
N PRO A 96 -3.25 -10.84 -2.11
CA PRO A 96 -3.82 -11.30 -3.39
C PRO A 96 -4.75 -12.52 -3.31
N ASN A 97 -4.70 -13.28 -2.21
CA ASN A 97 -5.56 -14.45 -1.96
C ASN A 97 -6.67 -14.18 -0.91
N ASP A 98 -6.97 -12.92 -0.61
CA ASP A 98 -8.03 -12.54 0.31
C ASP A 98 -9.41 -12.86 -0.30
N LEU A 99 -10.25 -13.59 0.45
CA LEU A 99 -11.53 -14.13 -0.02
C LEU A 99 -12.58 -13.05 -0.37
N ARG A 100 -12.33 -11.78 -0.02
CA ARG A 100 -13.20 -10.66 -0.39
C ARG A 100 -13.04 -10.21 -1.85
N PHE A 101 -12.03 -10.74 -2.55
CA PHE A 101 -11.66 -10.37 -3.91
C PHE A 101 -11.87 -11.54 -4.88
#